data_AF-A0A2X2IS60-F1
#
_entry.id   AF-A0A2X2IS60-F1
#
_cell.length_a   1.000
_cell.length_b   1.000
_cell.length_c   1.000
_cell.angle_alpha   90.00
_cell.angle_beta   90.00
_cell.angle_gamma   90.00
#
_symmetry.space_group_name_H-M   'P 1'
#
loop_
_entity.id
_entity.type
_entity.pdbx_description
1 polymer ?
#
loop_
_entity_poly.entity_id
_entity_poly.type
_entity_poly.pdbx_seq_one_letter_code
_entity_poly.pdbx_strand_id
1 'polypeptide(L)'
;MPAGAKDKRYELFFCRDQASLGATIVKFPGRVLFAPYVEFSTGFNTPELFLIAAEAAVRTGNTAEALSFLNTLRNSRIENNKALTSTDPKVVLQTVLDERRREMPFMASDRLIDLKRLAIADNFKKSIQHPLAGKVFEMESTDARMILPVPPKVLSLNPGIPQYER
;
A
#
# COMPACT_ATOMS: atom_id res chain seq x y z
N MET A 1 14.22 -5.43 -10.24
CA MET A 1 15.25 -4.59 -9.58
C MET A 1 16.54 -4.72 -10.39
N PRO A 2 17.35 -3.65 -10.54
CA PRO A 2 18.65 -3.75 -11.17
C PRO A 2 19.56 -4.76 -10.47
N ALA A 3 20.51 -5.36 -11.20
CA ALA A 3 21.53 -6.20 -10.61
C ALA A 3 22.34 -5.41 -9.55
N GLY A 4 22.51 -5.99 -8.36
CA GLY A 4 23.20 -5.37 -7.23
C GLY A 4 22.37 -4.40 -6.38
N ALA A 5 21.12 -4.11 -6.77
CA ALA A 5 20.24 -3.26 -5.99
C ALA A 5 19.61 -4.02 -4.81
N LYS A 6 19.65 -3.43 -3.61
CA LYS A 6 19.09 -4.03 -2.38
C LYS A 6 18.01 -3.12 -1.79
N ASP A 7 16.76 -3.58 -1.84
CA ASP A 7 15.65 -2.87 -1.22
C ASP A 7 15.66 -3.07 0.30
N LYS A 8 15.73 -1.98 1.06
CA LYS A 8 15.82 -2.03 2.52
C LYS A 8 14.48 -2.09 3.21
N ARG A 9 13.36 -1.88 2.51
CA ARG A 9 12.04 -1.82 3.17
C ARG A 9 11.69 -3.10 3.89
N TYR A 10 12.08 -4.26 3.35
CA TYR A 10 11.86 -5.51 4.06
C TYR A 10 12.62 -5.55 5.39
N GLU A 11 13.87 -5.08 5.42
CA GLU A 11 14.69 -5.00 6.64
C GLU A 11 14.21 -3.91 7.60
N LEU A 12 13.64 -2.81 7.08
CA LEU A 12 13.14 -1.69 7.87
C LEU A 12 11.75 -1.94 8.48
N PHE A 13 10.89 -2.68 7.77
CA PHE A 13 9.49 -2.88 8.14
C PHE A 13 9.19 -4.23 8.75
N PHE A 14 10.05 -5.23 8.54
CA PHE A 14 9.82 -6.58 8.99
C PHE A 14 10.99 -7.13 9.79
N CYS A 15 10.65 -7.90 10.82
CA CYS A 15 11.57 -8.71 11.60
C CYS A 15 11.34 -10.19 11.28
N ARG A 16 12.40 -10.97 11.21
CA ARG A 16 12.35 -12.42 10.97
C ARG A 16 12.95 -13.15 12.16
N ASP A 17 12.27 -14.21 12.60
CA ASP A 17 12.65 -15.10 13.70
C ASP A 17 12.75 -14.48 15.10
N GLN A 18 13.03 -13.17 15.20
CA GLN A 18 13.10 -12.43 16.45
C GLN A 18 12.89 -10.93 16.23
N ALA A 19 12.50 -10.21 17.28
CA ALA A 19 12.42 -8.74 17.28
C ALA A 19 12.92 -8.17 18.62
N SER A 20 13.55 -7.00 18.56
CA SER A 20 14.02 -6.24 19.71
C SER A 20 13.07 -5.07 19.97
N LEU A 21 11.91 -5.37 20.57
CA LEU A 21 10.83 -4.39 20.82
C LEU A 21 10.82 -3.82 22.25
N GLY A 22 11.87 -4.09 23.03
CA GLY A 22 11.98 -3.67 24.43
C GLY A 22 13.30 -4.16 25.05
N ALA A 23 13.33 -4.33 26.38
CA ALA A 23 14.53 -4.76 27.11
C ALA A 23 14.97 -6.22 26.81
N THR A 24 14.08 -7.03 26.25
CA THR A 24 14.36 -8.43 25.92
C THR A 24 14.05 -8.73 24.45
N ILE A 25 14.83 -9.63 23.85
CA ILE A 25 14.59 -10.10 22.50
C ILE A 25 13.43 -11.08 22.53
N VAL A 26 12.37 -10.79 21.77
CA VAL A 26 11.24 -11.69 21.56
C VAL A 26 11.58 -12.61 20.39
N LYS A 27 11.53 -13.93 20.60
CA LYS A 27 11.80 -14.95 19.57
C LYS A 27 10.51 -15.54 19.03
N PHE A 28 10.41 -15.66 17.71
CA PHE A 28 9.32 -16.26 16.95
C PHE A 28 9.87 -17.05 15.74
N PRO A 29 10.61 -18.14 15.96
CA PRO A 29 11.34 -18.83 14.89
C PRO A 29 10.41 -19.32 13.77
N GLY A 30 10.84 -19.13 12.53
CA GLY A 30 10.10 -19.48 11.32
C GLY A 30 8.98 -18.50 10.96
N ARG A 31 8.83 -17.39 11.70
CA ARG A 31 7.79 -16.38 11.45
C ARG A 31 8.39 -15.03 11.07
N VAL A 32 7.58 -14.24 10.37
CA VAL A 32 7.88 -12.86 10.00
C VAL A 32 6.86 -11.97 10.67
N LEU A 33 7.33 -10.92 11.34
CA LEU A 33 6.50 -9.92 11.99
C LEU A 33 6.67 -8.60 11.26
N PHE A 34 5.57 -7.92 10.95
CA PHE A 34 5.61 -6.52 10.59
C PHE A 34 5.84 -5.71 11.87
N ALA A 35 7.02 -5.12 11.98
CA ALA A 35 7.50 -4.39 13.14
C ALA A 35 8.40 -3.25 12.62
N PRO A 36 7.79 -2.19 12.06
CA PRO A 36 8.55 -1.10 11.50
C PRO A 36 9.39 -0.43 12.59
N TYR A 37 10.66 -0.16 12.28
CA TYR A 37 11.58 0.57 13.17
C TYR A 37 11.20 2.07 13.34
N VAL A 38 10.13 2.50 12.68
CA VAL A 38 9.57 3.84 12.76
C VAL A 38 8.25 3.81 13.53
N GLU A 39 7.99 4.84 14.32
CA GLU A 39 6.74 4.96 15.06
C GLU A 39 5.54 5.05 14.11
N PHE A 40 4.41 4.50 14.54
CA PHE A 40 3.16 4.59 13.79
C PHE A 40 2.71 6.05 13.71
N SER A 41 2.63 6.60 12.50
CA SER A 41 1.98 7.88 12.23
C SER A 41 0.57 7.65 11.73
N THR A 42 -0.39 8.39 12.27
CA THR A 42 -1.76 8.49 11.74
C THR A 42 -1.96 9.70 10.84
N GLY A 43 -0.93 10.53 10.65
CA GLY A 43 -0.94 11.70 9.77
C GLY A 43 -0.10 11.49 8.51
N PHE A 44 -0.07 12.52 7.65
CA PHE A 44 0.70 12.47 6.41
C PHE A 44 2.18 12.20 6.67
N ASN A 45 2.76 11.32 5.86
CA ASN A 45 4.18 11.05 5.86
C ASN A 45 4.83 11.50 4.55
N THR A 46 6.12 11.85 4.61
CA THR A 46 6.85 12.36 3.43
C THR A 46 6.84 11.37 2.26
N PRO A 47 7.06 10.04 2.44
CA PRO A 47 6.94 9.07 1.34
C PRO A 47 5.58 9.07 0.65
N GLU A 48 4.50 9.15 1.43
CA GLU A 48 3.13 9.24 0.93
C GLU A 48 2.95 10.50 0.08
N LEU A 49 3.44 11.66 0.55
CA LEU A 49 3.37 12.92 -0.21
C LEU A 49 4.12 12.83 -1.54
N PHE A 50 5.31 12.22 -1.57
CA PHE A 50 6.04 11.97 -2.82
C PHE A 50 5.23 11.11 -3.79
N LEU A 51 4.56 10.07 -3.29
CA LEU A 51 3.77 9.16 -4.12
C LEU A 51 2.45 9.80 -4.61
N ILE A 52 1.80 10.62 -3.77
CA ILE A 52 0.63 11.43 -4.16
C ILE A 52 1.03 12.41 -5.27
N ALA A 53 2.14 13.14 -5.07
CA ALA A 53 2.64 14.11 -6.06
C ALA A 53 3.05 13.41 -7.37
N ALA A 54 3.73 12.25 -7.29
CA ALA A 54 4.09 11.46 -8.46
C ALA A 54 2.84 10.98 -9.23
N GLU A 55 1.84 10.45 -8.53
CA GLU A 55 0.61 9.99 -9.17
C GLU A 55 -0.13 11.15 -9.85
N ALA A 56 -0.27 12.29 -9.15
CA ALA A 56 -0.89 13.49 -9.70
C ALA A 56 -0.16 13.98 -10.95
N ALA A 57 1.17 14.08 -10.89
CA ALA A 57 1.99 14.54 -12.00
C ALA A 57 1.82 13.65 -13.25
N VAL A 58 1.79 12.32 -13.14
CA VAL A 58 1.53 11.47 -14.31
C VAL A 58 0.14 11.71 -14.87
N ARG A 59 -0.87 11.82 -14.00
CA ARG A 59 -2.27 12.01 -14.39
C ARG A 59 -2.51 13.35 -15.08
N THR A 60 -1.73 14.37 -14.78
CA THR A 60 -1.78 15.69 -15.43
C THR A 60 -0.83 15.82 -16.63
N GLY A 61 -0.15 14.74 -17.03
CA GLY A 61 0.73 14.71 -18.21
C GLY A 61 2.22 14.99 -17.93
N ASN A 62 2.59 15.29 -16.69
CA ASN A 62 3.96 15.60 -16.28
C ASN A 62 4.78 14.35 -15.92
N THR A 63 5.03 13.50 -16.91
CA THR A 63 5.71 12.19 -16.72
C THR A 63 7.13 12.32 -16.14
N ALA A 64 7.89 13.34 -16.58
CA ALA A 64 9.24 13.59 -16.10
C ALA A 64 9.28 14.00 -14.61
N GLU A 65 8.32 14.83 -14.19
CA GLU A 65 8.17 15.26 -12.80
C GLU A 65 7.79 14.09 -11.89
N ALA A 66 6.87 13.23 -12.33
CA ALA A 66 6.52 12.03 -11.60
C ALA A 66 7.72 11.09 -11.37
N LEU A 67 8.54 10.89 -12.40
CA LEU A 67 9.77 10.10 -12.29
C LEU A 67 10.78 10.74 -11.33
N SER A 68 10.85 12.07 -11.26
CA SER A 68 11.70 12.78 -10.30
C SER A 68 11.30 12.48 -8.85
N PHE A 69 10.01 12.61 -8.52
CA PHE A 69 9.48 12.26 -7.19
C PHE A 69 9.72 10.78 -6.85
N LEU A 70 9.44 9.89 -7.80
CA LEU A 70 9.60 8.45 -7.62
C LEU A 70 11.07 8.05 -7.40
N ASN A 71 11.99 8.61 -8.18
CA ASN A 71 13.42 8.34 -8.04
C ASN A 71 13.98 8.90 -6.73
N THR A 72 13.49 10.07 -6.29
CA THR A 72 13.87 10.66 -4.99
C THR A 72 13.51 9.72 -3.84
N LEU A 73 12.28 9.21 -3.81
CA LEU A 73 11.84 8.23 -2.81
C LEU A 73 12.68 6.94 -2.88
N ARG A 74 12.86 6.37 -4.09
CA ARG A 74 13.59 5.12 -4.27
C ARG A 74 15.05 5.19 -3.86
N ASN A 75 15.71 6.32 -4.09
CA ASN A 75 17.10 6.55 -3.62
C ASN A 75 17.20 6.50 -2.09
N SER A 76 16.11 6.76 -1.38
CA SER A 76 16.05 6.70 0.10
C SER A 76 15.63 5.32 0.64
N ARG A 77 15.42 4.33 -0.23
CA ARG A 77 14.93 2.99 0.12
C ARG A 77 15.80 1.86 -0.43
N ILE A 78 16.46 2.08 -1.56
CA ILE A 78 17.15 1.05 -2.32
C ILE A 78 18.63 1.39 -2.41
N GLU A 79 19.49 0.54 -1.82
CA GLU A 79 20.93 0.61 -2.06
C GLU A 79 21.23 0.26 -3.52
N ASN A 80 22.17 0.97 -4.13
CA ASN A 80 22.53 0.83 -5.55
C ASN A 80 21.30 0.97 -6.48
N ASN A 81 20.36 1.85 -6.13
CA ASN A 81 19.21 2.15 -6.98
C ASN A 81 19.68 2.65 -8.36
N LYS A 82 18.93 2.28 -9.40
CA LYS A 82 19.04 2.92 -10.70
C LYS A 82 17.80 3.75 -10.95
N ALA A 83 18.01 4.97 -11.42
CA ALA A 83 16.91 5.86 -11.77
C ALA A 83 16.00 5.19 -12.81
N LEU A 84 14.70 5.22 -12.54
CA LEU A 84 13.68 4.84 -13.48
C LEU A 84 13.58 5.91 -14.57
N THR A 85 13.48 5.47 -15.81
CA THR A 85 13.25 6.31 -16.99
C THR A 85 12.13 5.70 -17.83
N SER A 86 11.24 6.54 -18.33
CA SER A 86 10.18 6.18 -19.28
C SER A 86 9.55 7.45 -19.81
N THR A 87 9.10 7.42 -21.07
CA THR A 87 8.26 8.47 -21.65
C THR A 87 6.80 8.06 -21.75
N ASP A 88 6.46 6.79 -21.46
CA ASP A 88 5.09 6.29 -21.49
C ASP A 88 4.38 6.57 -20.15
N PRO A 89 3.35 7.44 -20.12
CA PRO A 89 2.61 7.77 -18.90
C PRO A 89 1.97 6.54 -18.25
N LYS A 90 1.53 5.54 -19.02
CA LYS A 90 0.90 4.33 -18.47
C LYS A 90 1.91 3.50 -17.68
N VAL A 91 3.12 3.36 -18.21
CA VAL A 91 4.23 2.67 -17.53
C VAL A 91 4.61 3.40 -16.26
N VAL A 92 4.70 4.73 -16.30
CA VAL A 92 5.06 5.52 -15.10
C VAL A 92 3.96 5.44 -14.05
N LEU A 93 2.68 5.58 -14.43
CA LEU A 93 1.55 5.44 -13.50
C LEU A 93 1.57 4.07 -12.81
N GLN A 94 1.70 2.99 -13.58
CA GLN A 94 1.77 1.65 -13.02
C GLN A 94 2.95 1.52 -12.03
N THR A 95 4.10 2.09 -12.38
CA THR A 95 5.29 2.04 -11.51
C THR A 95 5.09 2.83 -10.22
N VAL A 96 4.42 3.99 -10.27
CA VAL A 96 4.04 4.77 -9.08
C VAL A 96 3.12 3.96 -8.18
N LEU A 97 2.08 3.34 -8.74
CA LEU A 97 1.12 2.52 -7.96
C LEU A 97 1.79 1.28 -7.34
N ASP A 98 2.71 0.66 -8.06
CA ASP A 98 3.49 -0.46 -7.54
C ASP A 98 4.44 -0.03 -6.43
N GLU A 99 5.07 1.14 -6.55
CA GLU A 99 5.92 1.69 -5.49
C GLU A 99 5.10 2.06 -4.26
N ARG A 100 3.90 2.65 -4.45
CA ARG A 100 2.94 2.94 -3.38
C ARG A 100 2.59 1.70 -2.57
N ARG A 101 2.37 0.56 -3.24
CA ARG A 101 2.09 -0.72 -2.57
C ARG A 101 3.29 -1.31 -1.83
N ARG A 102 4.51 -1.01 -2.24
CA ARG A 102 5.74 -1.45 -1.55
C ARG A 102 6.08 -0.55 -0.35
N GLU A 103 5.80 0.75 -0.46
CA GLU A 103 6.16 1.74 0.56
C GLU A 103 5.25 1.70 1.78
N MET A 104 3.96 1.41 1.60
CA MET A 104 2.96 1.51 2.67
C MET A 104 2.25 0.19 2.99
N PRO A 105 2.98 -0.93 3.21
CA PRO A 105 2.34 -2.15 3.70
C PRO A 105 1.84 -1.94 5.12
N PHE A 106 0.62 -2.38 5.40
CA PHE A 106 -0.01 -2.33 6.72
C PHE A 106 -0.13 -0.91 7.34
N MET A 107 -0.01 0.14 6.53
CA MET A 107 -0.26 1.51 6.95
C MET A 107 -1.75 1.84 6.80
N ALA A 108 -2.39 2.11 7.94
CA ALA A 108 -3.77 2.55 8.06
C ALA A 108 -4.73 1.82 7.08
N SER A 109 -5.46 2.59 6.27
CA SER A 109 -6.44 2.10 5.29
C SER A 109 -5.98 2.28 3.84
N ASP A 110 -4.72 2.63 3.58
CA ASP A 110 -4.25 3.09 2.28
C ASP A 110 -4.51 2.07 1.18
N ARG A 111 -4.19 0.79 1.45
CA ARG A 111 -4.40 -0.27 0.46
C ARG A 111 -5.89 -0.47 0.14
N LEU A 112 -6.76 -0.37 1.14
CA LEU A 112 -8.20 -0.51 0.96
C LEU A 112 -8.75 0.66 0.13
N ILE A 113 -8.29 1.88 0.40
CA ILE A 113 -8.68 3.09 -0.34
C ILE A 113 -8.18 3.01 -1.79
N ASP A 114 -6.93 2.62 -2.01
CA ASP A 114 -6.35 2.44 -3.35
C ASP A 114 -7.13 1.41 -4.17
N LEU A 115 -7.48 0.27 -3.58
CA LEU A 115 -8.30 -0.75 -4.24
C LEU A 115 -9.65 -0.19 -4.73
N LYS A 116 -10.31 0.62 -3.91
CA LYS A 116 -11.62 1.21 -4.25
C LYS A 116 -11.49 2.30 -5.31
N ARG A 117 -10.63 3.30 -5.08
CA ARG A 117 -10.54 4.47 -5.95
C ARG A 117 -10.02 4.11 -7.34
N LEU A 118 -9.05 3.19 -7.44
CA LEU A 118 -8.42 2.82 -8.70
C LEU A 118 -9.35 1.91 -9.53
N ALA A 119 -10.18 1.11 -8.89
CA ALA A 119 -11.20 0.32 -9.57
C ALA A 119 -12.25 1.21 -10.27
N ILE A 120 -12.55 2.38 -9.69
CA ILE A 120 -13.49 3.36 -10.25
C ILE A 120 -12.81 4.25 -11.29
N ALA A 121 -11.66 4.85 -10.96
CA ALA A 121 -11.04 5.90 -11.77
C ALA A 121 -10.40 5.39 -13.06
N ASP A 122 -9.77 4.21 -13.01
CA ASP A 122 -8.90 3.73 -14.10
C ASP A 122 -9.22 2.30 -14.53
N ASN A 123 -10.33 1.74 -14.03
CA ASN A 123 -10.68 0.32 -14.21
C ASN A 123 -9.55 -0.63 -13.77
N PHE A 124 -8.73 -0.24 -12.78
CA PHE A 124 -7.72 -1.08 -12.15
C PHE A 124 -8.37 -2.05 -11.15
N LYS A 125 -9.30 -2.86 -11.66
CA LYS A 125 -9.95 -3.90 -10.87
C LYS A 125 -8.92 -4.94 -10.44
N LYS A 126 -9.04 -5.39 -9.19
CA LYS A 126 -8.16 -6.42 -8.63
C LYS A 126 -9.02 -7.47 -7.93
N SER A 127 -8.77 -8.72 -8.31
CA SER A 127 -9.16 -9.88 -7.52
C SER A 127 -8.20 -10.02 -6.33
N ILE A 128 -8.73 -9.90 -5.12
CA ILE A 128 -7.99 -10.04 -3.88
C ILE A 128 -8.16 -11.46 -3.41
N GLN A 129 -7.08 -12.23 -3.33
CA GLN A 129 -7.11 -13.64 -2.94
C GLN A 129 -6.22 -13.89 -1.73
N HIS A 130 -6.78 -14.60 -0.75
CA HIS A 130 -6.11 -15.00 0.47
C HIS A 130 -6.27 -16.51 0.68
N PRO A 131 -5.25 -17.32 0.33
CA PRO A 131 -5.28 -18.75 0.62
C PRO A 131 -5.05 -18.99 2.12
N LEU A 132 -5.91 -19.80 2.73
CA LEU A 132 -5.81 -20.20 4.14
C LEU A 132 -6.40 -21.60 4.32
N ALA A 133 -5.60 -22.52 4.88
CA ALA A 133 -6.01 -23.88 5.22
C ALA A 133 -6.72 -24.64 4.08
N GLY A 134 -6.18 -24.57 2.86
CA GLY A 134 -6.74 -25.26 1.68
C GLY A 134 -7.98 -24.59 1.07
N LYS A 135 -8.41 -23.44 1.59
CA LYS A 135 -9.45 -22.59 1.01
C LYS A 135 -8.85 -21.31 0.45
N VAL A 136 -9.46 -20.75 -0.58
CA VAL A 136 -9.12 -19.44 -1.12
C VAL A 136 -10.27 -18.49 -0.79
N PHE A 137 -9.98 -17.46 0.00
CA PHE A 137 -10.91 -16.37 0.25
C PHE A 137 -10.69 -15.30 -0.81
N GLU A 138 -11.72 -15.01 -1.60
CA GLU A 138 -11.61 -14.06 -2.70
C GLU A 138 -12.67 -12.96 -2.64
N MET A 139 -12.26 -11.78 -3.13
CA MET A 139 -13.11 -10.60 -3.22
C MET A 139 -12.59 -9.68 -4.32
N GLU A 140 -13.49 -9.20 -5.19
CA GLU A 140 -13.16 -8.18 -6.17
C GLU A 140 -13.09 -6.79 -5.54
N SER A 141 -12.23 -5.93 -6.06
CA SER A 141 -12.10 -4.55 -5.57
C SER A 141 -13.36 -3.69 -5.73
N THR A 142 -14.33 -4.13 -6.55
CA THR A 142 -15.64 -3.50 -6.75
C THR A 142 -16.79 -4.19 -6.00
N ASP A 143 -16.49 -5.23 -5.22
CA ASP A 143 -17.48 -5.98 -4.46
C ASP A 143 -18.15 -5.08 -3.39
N ALA A 144 -19.46 -5.22 -3.19
CA ALA A 144 -20.20 -4.44 -2.18
C ALA A 144 -19.66 -4.64 -0.75
N ARG A 145 -19.05 -5.82 -0.48
CA ARG A 145 -18.40 -6.14 0.80
C ARG A 145 -17.17 -5.28 1.09
N MET A 146 -16.64 -4.54 0.11
CA MET A 146 -15.61 -3.53 0.32
C MET A 146 -16.12 -2.36 1.18
N ILE A 147 -17.43 -2.15 1.28
CA ILE A 147 -18.06 -1.11 2.09
C ILE A 147 -18.46 -1.72 3.45
N LEU A 148 -18.05 -1.07 4.54
CA LEU A 148 -18.44 -1.52 5.88
C LEU A 148 -19.95 -1.28 6.10
N PRO A 149 -20.66 -2.20 6.78
CA PRO A 149 -22.08 -2.04 7.03
C PRO A 149 -22.33 -0.88 7.98
N VAL A 150 -23.52 -0.28 7.90
CA VAL A 150 -23.97 0.63 8.95
C VAL A 150 -24.01 -0.16 10.27
N PRO A 151 -23.37 0.32 11.35
CA PRO A 151 -23.32 -0.43 12.60
C PRO A 151 -24.72 -0.72 13.15
N PRO A 152 -25.00 -1.94 13.66
CA PRO A 152 -26.33 -2.30 14.18
C PRO A 152 -26.85 -1.36 15.27
N LYS A 153 -25.94 -0.80 16.09
CA LYS A 153 -26.31 0.17 17.12
C LYS A 153 -26.87 1.46 16.52
N VAL A 154 -26.32 1.93 15.40
CA VAL A 154 -26.81 3.12 14.69
C VAL A 154 -28.21 2.86 14.15
N LEU A 155 -28.43 1.69 13.54
CA LEU A 155 -29.75 1.29 13.03
C LEU A 155 -30.79 1.15 14.15
N SER A 156 -30.39 0.66 15.33
CA SER A 156 -31.32 0.55 16.47
C SER A 156 -31.78 1.93 16.99
N LEU A 157 -30.94 2.96 16.86
CA LEU A 157 -31.25 4.32 17.27
C LEU A 157 -31.98 5.12 16.17
N ASN A 158 -31.76 4.76 14.90
CA ASN A 158 -32.44 5.36 13.76
C ASN A 158 -32.78 4.29 12.70
N PRO A 159 -33.93 3.61 12.84
CA PRO A 159 -34.34 2.54 11.93
C PRO A 159 -34.61 3.00 10.49
N GLY A 160 -34.78 4.31 10.26
CA GLY A 160 -35.02 4.87 8.93
C GLY A 160 -33.76 5.03 8.08
N ILE A 161 -32.56 4.74 8.61
CA ILE A 161 -31.32 4.82 7.82
C ILE A 161 -31.31 3.71 6.77
N PRO A 162 -31.12 4.03 5.48
CA PRO A 162 -31.02 3.03 4.44
C PRO A 162 -29.76 2.16 4.63
N GLN A 163 -29.89 0.87 4.35
CA GLN A 163 -28.78 -0.07 4.39
C GLN A 163 -28.23 -0.28 2.98
N TYR A 164 -26.92 -0.52 2.88
CA TYR A 164 -26.28 -0.88 1.62
C TYR A 164 -26.75 -2.25 1.13
N GLU A 165 -27.05 -2.36 -0.17
CA GLU A 165 -27.26 -3.65 -0.85
C GLU A 165 -25.97 -4.49 -0.80
N ARG A 166 -26.10 -5.80 -0.61
CA ARG A 166 -24.98 -6.74 -0.45
C ARG A 166 -25.24 -8.05 -1.16
#